data_AF-A0A6M2DPQ4-F1
#
_entry.id   AF-A0A6M2DPQ4-F1
#
_cell.length_a   1.000
_cell.length_b   1.000
_cell.length_c   1.000
_cell.angle_alpha   90.00
_cell.angle_beta   90.00
_cell.angle_gamma   90.00
#
_symmetry.space_group_name_H-M   'P 1'
#
loop_
_entity.id
_entity.type
_entity.pdbx_description
1 polymer ?
#
loop_
_entity_poly.entity_id
_entity_poly.type
_entity_poly.pdbx_seq_one_letter_code
_entity_poly.pdbx_strand_id
1 'polypeptide(L)'
;SDKISLSGDFQSVSDIKLLAQLLKPEDENSTDSEDDALPPPGNQKLGPGDICPKKPKPIIRPSDRNVVKGEGKSCEEIRQFEDNLIGVEDESELDGKETPEYNIVYKQAVTSEDVFLQMNCKTPATSSCEDIILTINLPGETSDTVELTLTKDHCLINARKFKLSLPLPHQCDPDLSKAQFISD
;
A
#
# COMPACT_ATOMS: atom_id res chain seq x y z
N SER A 1 -9.75 -40.32 -22.04
CA SER A 1 -10.46 -39.27 -21.29
C SER A 1 -10.56 -39.71 -19.86
N ASP A 2 -9.49 -39.54 -19.08
CA ASP A 2 -9.45 -39.99 -17.70
C ASP A 2 -9.62 -38.78 -16.79
N LYS A 3 -10.86 -38.58 -16.32
CA LYS A 3 -11.18 -37.61 -15.27
C LYS A 3 -10.72 -38.20 -13.95
N ILE A 4 -9.67 -37.62 -13.36
CA ILE A 4 -9.30 -37.89 -11.97
C ILE A 4 -10.01 -36.83 -11.11
N SER A 5 -11.08 -37.26 -10.46
CA SER A 5 -11.79 -36.46 -9.45
C SER A 5 -10.98 -36.51 -8.15
N LEU A 6 -10.41 -35.38 -7.74
CA LEU A 6 -9.68 -35.24 -6.48
C LEU A 6 -10.64 -34.79 -5.38
N SER A 7 -11.17 -35.76 -4.65
CA SER A 7 -11.80 -35.56 -3.34
C SER A 7 -11.26 -36.66 -2.42
N GLY A 8 -10.39 -36.31 -1.48
CA GLY A 8 -9.89 -37.27 -0.49
C GLY A 8 -8.72 -36.74 0.33
N ASP A 9 -8.86 -36.83 1.64
CA ASP A 9 -7.87 -36.46 2.65
C ASP A 9 -6.54 -37.25 2.46
N PHE A 10 -5.41 -36.54 2.40
CA PHE A 10 -4.07 -37.12 2.29
C PHE A 10 -3.64 -37.76 3.62
N GLN A 11 -4.03 -39.01 3.87
CA GLN A 11 -3.63 -39.76 5.08
C GLN A 11 -2.78 -41.01 4.78
N SER A 12 -2.52 -41.34 3.51
CA SER A 12 -1.82 -42.58 3.13
C SER A 12 -0.36 -42.35 2.71
N VAL A 13 0.55 -43.17 3.24
CA VAL A 13 1.98 -43.22 2.86
C VAL A 13 2.16 -43.53 1.36
N SER A 14 1.17 -44.15 0.73
CA SER A 14 1.12 -44.43 -0.70
C SER A 14 1.00 -43.16 -1.55
N ASP A 15 0.24 -42.17 -1.07
CA ASP A 15 0.00 -40.91 -1.80
C ASP A 15 1.26 -40.04 -1.81
N ILE A 16 2.04 -40.10 -0.72
CA ILE A 16 3.35 -39.45 -0.62
C ILE A 16 4.32 -40.03 -1.66
N LYS A 17 4.25 -41.34 -1.94
CA LYS A 17 5.10 -41.99 -2.97
C LYS A 17 4.68 -41.60 -4.39
N LEU A 18 3.39 -41.46 -4.66
CA LEU A 18 2.87 -40.99 -5.95
C LEU A 18 3.27 -39.54 -6.22
N LEU A 19 3.17 -38.67 -5.22
CA LEU A 19 3.67 -37.30 -5.29
C LEU A 19 5.16 -37.25 -5.57
N ALA A 20 5.96 -38.10 -4.91
CA ALA A 20 7.40 -38.17 -5.14
C ALA A 20 7.77 -38.64 -6.55
N GLN A 21 6.95 -39.48 -7.19
CA GLN A 21 7.13 -39.86 -8.59
C GLN A 21 6.76 -38.74 -9.56
N LEU A 22 5.72 -37.95 -9.28
CA LEU A 22 5.31 -36.80 -10.09
C LEU A 22 6.30 -35.62 -10.00
N LEU A 23 6.90 -35.42 -8.84
CA LEU A 23 7.88 -34.35 -8.60
C LEU A 23 9.30 -34.71 -9.04
N LYS A 24 9.53 -35.95 -9.46
CA LYS A 24 10.84 -36.34 -9.95
C LYS A 24 11.05 -35.66 -11.31
N PRO A 25 12.05 -34.76 -11.46
CA PRO A 25 12.35 -34.19 -12.77
C PRO A 25 12.71 -35.33 -13.72
N GLU A 26 12.23 -35.24 -14.96
CA GLU A 26 12.69 -36.16 -16.00
C GLU A 26 14.21 -35.99 -16.11
N ASP A 27 14.93 -37.11 -16.01
CA ASP A 27 16.36 -37.16 -16.25
C ASP A 27 16.56 -36.89 -17.76
N GLU A 28 16.54 -35.60 -18.13
CA GLU A 28 16.88 -35.05 -19.44
C GLU A 28 18.39 -35.29 -19.68
N ASN A 29 18.73 -36.56 -19.87
CA ASN A 29 19.99 -36.98 -20.47
C ASN A 29 19.69 -37.41 -21.91
N SER A 30 19.07 -36.51 -22.67
CA SER A 30 19.10 -36.54 -24.12
C SER A 30 20.25 -35.65 -24.58
N THR A 31 21.38 -36.29 -24.84
CA THR A 31 22.45 -35.81 -25.70
C THR A 31 21.87 -35.11 -26.94
N ASP A 32 22.05 -33.80 -27.04
CA ASP A 32 22.11 -33.13 -28.33
C ASP A 32 23.55 -32.66 -28.55
N SER A 33 24.03 -33.00 -29.74
CA SER A 33 25.43 -33.19 -30.07
C SER A 33 25.88 -32.05 -30.98
N GLU A 34 27.12 -31.61 -30.74
CA GLU A 34 28.04 -30.89 -31.63
C GLU A 34 27.70 -29.46 -32.13
N ASP A 35 28.72 -28.60 -31.96
CA ASP A 35 29.17 -27.54 -32.87
C ASP A 35 28.65 -26.09 -32.69
N ASP A 36 29.18 -25.40 -31.68
CA ASP A 36 29.69 -24.03 -31.89
C ASP A 36 30.89 -23.77 -30.97
N ALA A 37 32.09 -23.94 -31.51
CA ALA A 37 33.35 -23.73 -30.79
C ALA A 37 33.60 -22.22 -30.58
N LEU A 38 33.00 -21.65 -29.54
CA LEU A 38 33.35 -20.32 -29.03
C LEU A 38 34.69 -20.40 -28.25
N PRO A 39 35.60 -19.41 -28.41
CA PRO A 39 36.91 -19.43 -27.78
C PRO A 39 36.77 -19.45 -26.24
N PRO A 40 37.72 -20.05 -25.50
CA PRO A 40 37.57 -20.25 -24.06
C PRO A 40 37.40 -18.90 -23.36
N PRO A 41 36.26 -18.66 -22.67
CA PRO A 41 36.11 -17.46 -21.88
C PRO A 41 37.10 -17.57 -20.72
N GLY A 42 38.06 -16.65 -20.67
CA GLY A 42 38.97 -16.53 -19.52
C GLY A 42 38.13 -16.47 -18.25
N ASN A 43 38.43 -17.36 -17.30
CA ASN A 43 37.75 -17.46 -16.00
C ASN A 43 37.76 -16.11 -15.26
N GLN A 44 36.76 -15.28 -15.51
CA GLN A 44 36.41 -14.16 -14.65
C GLN A 44 35.10 -14.52 -14.00
N LYS A 45 35.20 -14.94 -12.74
CA LYS A 45 34.08 -15.29 -11.88
C LYS A 45 33.34 -14.00 -11.51
N LEU A 46 32.53 -13.48 -12.43
CA LEU A 46 31.70 -12.32 -12.18
C LEU A 46 30.49 -12.75 -11.34
N GLY A 47 30.41 -12.25 -10.12
CA GLY A 47 29.24 -12.38 -9.27
C GLY A 47 28.35 -11.13 -9.34
N PRO A 48 27.13 -11.18 -8.79
CA PRO A 48 26.23 -10.02 -8.72
C PRO A 48 26.83 -8.75 -8.07
N GLY A 49 27.98 -8.86 -7.41
CA GLY A 49 28.73 -7.75 -6.82
C GLY A 49 29.68 -6.99 -7.75
N ASP A 50 29.93 -7.46 -8.99
CA ASP A 50 30.92 -6.86 -9.90
C ASP A 50 30.35 -5.77 -10.86
N ILE A 51 29.10 -5.36 -10.67
CA ILE A 51 28.42 -4.37 -11.53
C ILE A 51 28.89 -2.91 -11.26
N CYS A 52 29.73 -2.70 -10.24
CA CYS A 52 30.22 -1.37 -9.86
C CYS A 52 31.63 -1.07 -10.39
N PRO A 53 31.89 0.11 -11.00
CA PRO A 53 33.24 0.51 -11.41
C PRO A 53 34.18 0.61 -10.20
N LYS A 54 35.35 -0.03 -10.29
CA LYS A 54 36.36 -0.04 -9.22
C LYS A 54 36.83 1.38 -8.94
N LYS A 55 36.64 1.85 -7.71
CA LYS A 55 37.07 3.19 -7.26
C LYS A 55 38.59 3.35 -7.43
N PRO A 56 39.09 4.47 -7.97
CA PRO A 56 40.52 4.75 -8.00
C PRO A 56 41.08 4.88 -6.56
N LYS A 57 42.35 4.49 -6.38
CA LYS A 57 43.08 4.55 -5.11
C LYS A 57 43.01 5.95 -4.49
N PRO A 58 42.95 6.08 -3.14
CA PRO A 58 42.72 7.36 -2.49
C PRO A 58 43.96 8.25 -2.64
N ILE A 59 43.80 9.36 -3.36
CA ILE A 59 44.66 10.53 -3.18
C ILE A 59 44.15 11.20 -1.91
N ILE A 60 44.95 11.17 -0.84
CA ILE A 60 44.69 11.93 0.38
C ILE A 60 44.75 13.41 0.01
N ARG A 61 43.60 14.08 0.05
CA ARG A 61 43.51 15.55 0.12
C ARG A 61 42.86 15.89 1.46
N PRO A 62 43.47 16.76 2.28
CA PRO A 62 42.88 17.18 3.54
C PRO A 62 41.71 18.13 3.26
N SER A 63 40.67 18.02 4.09
CA SER A 63 39.44 18.84 4.13
C SER A 63 38.48 18.70 2.96
N ASP A 64 37.44 17.87 3.17
CA ASP A 64 36.05 18.33 3.21
C ASP A 64 35.15 17.13 3.51
N ARG A 65 34.98 16.88 4.81
CA ARG A 65 34.04 15.88 5.33
C ARG A 65 32.66 16.52 5.45
N ASN A 66 32.09 17.00 4.35
CA ASN A 66 30.64 17.24 4.27
C ASN A 66 29.96 15.96 3.80
N VAL A 67 29.95 14.99 4.71
CA VAL A 67 28.88 13.99 4.73
C VAL A 67 27.64 14.80 5.11
N VAL A 68 26.77 15.08 4.13
CA VAL A 68 25.38 15.39 4.46
C VAL A 68 24.82 14.12 5.07
N LYS A 69 25.00 14.00 6.39
CA LYS A 69 24.10 13.23 7.22
C LYS A 69 22.76 13.88 6.98
N GLY A 70 21.92 13.25 6.16
CA GLY A 70 20.50 13.49 6.30
C GLY A 70 20.21 13.19 7.76
N GLU A 71 19.87 14.22 8.51
CA GLU A 71 19.34 14.10 9.87
C GLU A 71 18.00 13.41 9.72
N GLY A 72 18.06 12.09 9.54
CA GLY A 72 16.88 11.23 9.59
C GLY A 72 16.32 11.44 10.99
N LYS A 73 15.14 12.06 11.05
CA LYS A 73 14.42 12.30 12.29
C LYS A 73 14.44 11.02 13.12
N SER A 74 14.76 11.15 14.40
CA SER A 74 14.72 10.03 15.34
C SER A 74 13.38 9.31 15.23
N CYS A 75 13.33 8.00 15.46
CA CYS A 75 12.04 7.28 15.55
C CYS A 75 11.12 7.92 16.61
N GLU A 76 11.68 8.57 17.63
CA GLU A 76 10.91 9.37 18.59
C GLU A 76 10.38 10.68 18.00
N GLU A 77 11.17 11.38 17.18
CA GLU A 77 10.68 12.58 16.49
C GLU A 77 9.58 12.23 15.48
N ILE A 78 9.69 11.09 14.78
CA ILE A 78 8.61 10.61 13.88
C ILE A 78 7.33 10.36 14.67
N ARG A 79 7.40 9.67 15.81
CA ARG A 79 6.24 9.44 16.70
C ARG A 79 5.67 10.74 17.24
N GLN A 80 6.52 11.68 17.62
CA GLN A 80 6.09 12.98 18.13
C GLN A 80 5.43 13.85 17.05
N PHE A 81 5.82 13.69 15.78
CA PHE A 81 5.13 14.29 14.64
C PHE A 81 3.76 13.62 14.37
N GLU A 82 3.66 12.30 14.51
CA GLU A 82 2.37 11.58 14.38
C GLU A 82 1.40 11.94 15.51
N ASP A 83 1.87 11.99 16.76
CA ASP A 83 1.06 12.39 17.92
C ASP A 83 0.58 13.85 17.79
N ASN A 84 1.42 14.75 17.26
CA ASN A 84 1.04 16.15 17.01
C ASN A 84 0.10 16.31 15.79
N LEU A 85 0.07 15.36 14.86
CA LEU A 85 -0.88 15.38 13.73
C LEU A 85 -2.26 14.86 14.15
N ILE A 86 -2.30 13.99 15.16
CA ILE A 86 -3.52 13.43 15.75
C ILE A 86 -4.08 14.36 16.85
N GLY A 87 -3.22 15.16 17.50
CA GLY A 87 -3.56 16.15 18.51
C GLY A 87 -4.03 17.50 17.96
N VAL A 88 -4.95 17.51 16.98
CA VAL A 88 -5.84 18.67 16.86
C VAL A 88 -6.73 18.59 18.09
N GLU A 89 -6.39 19.36 19.13
CA GLU A 89 -7.31 19.64 20.23
C GLU A 89 -8.65 20.02 19.59
N ASP A 90 -9.64 19.13 19.76
CA ASP A 90 -10.99 19.30 19.26
C ASP A 90 -11.50 20.63 19.81
N GLU A 91 -11.47 21.70 19.00
CA GLU A 91 -12.10 22.99 19.37
C GLU A 91 -13.62 22.83 19.66
N SER A 92 -14.15 21.63 19.46
CA SER A 92 -15.42 21.10 19.96
C SER A 92 -15.66 21.41 21.44
N GLU A 93 -14.63 21.35 22.32
CA GLU A 93 -14.82 21.62 23.75
C GLU A 93 -15.22 23.08 24.05
N LEU A 94 -14.88 24.02 23.16
CA LEU A 94 -15.20 25.44 23.35
C LEU A 94 -16.64 25.79 22.91
N ASP A 95 -17.24 25.00 22.01
CA ASP A 95 -18.55 25.27 21.41
C ASP A 95 -19.70 24.49 22.10
N GLY A 96 -19.37 23.57 23.02
CA GLY A 96 -20.34 22.71 23.72
C GLY A 96 -21.11 21.75 22.81
N LYS A 97 -20.67 21.62 21.56
CA LYS A 97 -21.23 20.71 20.56
C LYS A 97 -20.53 19.37 20.62
N GLU A 98 -21.31 18.31 20.47
CA GLU A 98 -20.79 16.94 20.49
C GLU A 98 -20.19 16.59 19.12
N THR A 99 -19.16 15.75 19.11
CA THR A 99 -18.62 15.19 17.86
C THR A 99 -19.53 14.03 17.42
N PRO A 100 -20.12 14.04 16.22
CA PRO A 100 -21.01 12.98 15.75
C PRO A 100 -20.24 11.71 15.43
N GLU A 101 -20.92 10.56 15.48
CA GLU A 101 -20.35 9.29 15.01
C GLU A 101 -20.25 9.31 13.47
N TYR A 102 -19.10 8.90 12.95
CA TYR A 102 -18.87 8.84 11.51
C TYR A 102 -18.14 7.57 11.10
N ASN A 103 -18.32 7.18 9.84
CA ASN A 103 -17.66 6.04 9.22
C ASN A 103 -17.02 6.47 7.89
N ILE A 104 -15.80 6.03 7.65
CA ILE A 104 -15.06 6.28 6.41
C ILE A 104 -14.87 4.95 5.67
N VAL A 105 -15.32 4.89 4.42
CA VAL A 105 -15.11 3.76 3.52
C VAL A 105 -14.31 4.22 2.31
N TYR A 106 -13.21 3.54 2.01
CA TYR A 106 -12.41 3.76 0.81
C TYR A 106 -12.78 2.73 -0.26
N LYS A 107 -13.00 3.20 -1.49
CA LYS A 107 -13.32 2.32 -2.62
C LYS A 107 -12.18 2.36 -3.63
N GLN A 108 -11.78 1.16 -4.05
CA GLN A 108 -10.78 0.96 -5.08
C GLN A 108 -11.37 0.13 -6.22
N ALA A 109 -11.28 0.61 -7.44
CA ALA A 109 -11.65 -0.15 -8.62
C ALA A 109 -10.55 -1.18 -8.94
N VAL A 110 -10.77 -2.46 -8.63
CA VAL A 110 -9.80 -3.52 -8.92
C VAL A 110 -10.19 -4.25 -10.21
N THR A 111 -9.27 -4.30 -11.16
CA THR A 111 -9.42 -4.99 -12.45
C THR A 111 -8.73 -6.36 -12.43
N SER A 112 -9.01 -7.20 -13.42
CA SER A 112 -8.30 -8.49 -13.56
C SER A 112 -6.80 -8.33 -13.77
N GLU A 113 -6.35 -7.25 -14.40
CA GLU A 113 -4.93 -6.92 -14.55
C GLU A 113 -4.27 -6.69 -13.19
N ASP A 114 -4.96 -6.04 -12.25
CA ASP A 114 -4.45 -5.81 -10.89
C ASP A 114 -4.30 -7.12 -10.11
N VAL A 115 -5.29 -8.03 -10.24
CA VAL A 115 -5.33 -9.29 -9.48
C VAL A 115 -4.38 -10.33 -10.06
N PHE A 116 -4.32 -10.47 -11.39
CA PHE A 116 -3.59 -11.56 -12.04
C PHE A 116 -2.23 -11.14 -12.58
N LEU A 117 -2.06 -9.89 -13.01
CA LEU A 117 -0.82 -9.41 -13.65
C LEU A 117 -0.05 -8.38 -12.80
N GLN A 118 -0.71 -7.77 -11.80
CA GLN A 118 -0.13 -6.76 -10.91
C GLN A 118 0.50 -5.57 -11.64
N MET A 119 -0.01 -5.21 -12.83
CA MET A 119 0.62 -4.21 -13.70
C MET A 119 0.29 -2.75 -13.33
N ASN A 120 -0.88 -2.44 -12.74
CA ASN A 120 -1.23 -1.05 -12.39
C ASN A 120 -0.63 -0.58 -11.04
N CYS A 121 0.24 -1.37 -10.41
CA CYS A 121 0.89 -1.02 -9.14
C CYS A 121 -0.08 -0.56 -8.03
N LYS A 122 -1.36 -0.97 -8.08
CA LYS A 122 -2.32 -0.65 -7.04
C LYS A 122 -1.94 -1.38 -5.75
N THR A 123 -2.02 -0.68 -4.63
CA THR A 123 -1.73 -1.23 -3.31
C THR A 123 -3.03 -1.38 -2.52
N PRO A 124 -3.10 -2.22 -1.48
CA PRO A 124 -4.23 -2.25 -0.57
C PRO A 124 -4.31 -1.00 0.35
N ALA A 125 -3.41 -0.03 0.18
CA ALA A 125 -3.41 1.21 0.95
C ALA A 125 -4.42 2.21 0.40
N THR A 126 -4.89 3.11 1.26
CA THR A 126 -5.85 4.18 0.91
C THR A 126 -5.33 5.12 -0.18
N SER A 127 -4.01 5.18 -0.38
CA SER A 127 -3.38 5.98 -1.44
C SER A 127 -3.68 5.50 -2.86
N SER A 128 -4.16 4.26 -3.02
CA SER A 128 -4.58 3.70 -4.31
C SER A 128 -6.10 3.75 -4.53
N CYS A 129 -6.88 4.23 -3.56
CA CYS A 129 -8.33 4.32 -3.66
C CYS A 129 -8.74 5.57 -4.44
N GLU A 130 -9.70 5.43 -5.35
CA GLU A 130 -10.20 6.54 -6.15
C GLU A 130 -11.31 7.33 -5.45
N ASP A 131 -12.12 6.66 -4.62
CA ASP A 131 -13.23 7.30 -3.91
C ASP A 131 -13.13 7.13 -2.39
N ILE A 132 -13.52 8.19 -1.67
CA ILE A 132 -13.76 8.19 -0.21
C ILE A 132 -15.24 8.45 0.06
N ILE A 133 -15.85 7.64 0.91
CA ILE A 133 -17.24 7.80 1.33
C ILE A 133 -17.27 8.04 2.83
N LEU A 134 -17.77 9.21 3.21
CA LEU A 134 -17.96 9.61 4.59
C LEU A 134 -19.45 9.54 4.93
N THR A 135 -19.80 8.68 5.89
CA THR A 135 -21.16 8.56 6.44
C THR A 135 -21.15 9.15 7.85
N ILE A 136 -21.94 10.20 8.09
CA ILE A 136 -22.03 10.84 9.42
C ILE A 136 -23.44 10.62 9.97
N ASN A 137 -23.51 10.17 11.22
CA ASN A 137 -24.76 9.99 11.93
C ASN A 137 -25.12 11.27 12.70
N LEU A 138 -26.26 11.88 12.35
CA LEU A 138 -26.75 13.13 12.95
C LEU A 138 -28.16 12.93 13.52
N PRO A 139 -28.30 12.27 14.68
CA PRO A 139 -29.60 11.92 15.23
C PRO A 139 -30.40 13.17 15.63
N GLY A 140 -31.60 13.31 15.07
CA GLY A 140 -32.51 14.41 15.38
C GLY A 140 -32.14 15.76 14.77
N GLU A 141 -31.21 15.80 13.81
CA GLU A 141 -30.96 16.95 12.95
C GLU A 141 -31.77 16.85 11.65
N THR A 142 -31.95 17.98 10.99
CA THR A 142 -32.67 18.09 9.70
C THR A 142 -31.72 18.63 8.64
N SER A 143 -32.01 18.40 7.35
CA SER A 143 -31.16 18.92 6.27
C SER A 143 -30.93 20.43 6.34
N ASP A 144 -31.91 21.19 6.83
CA ASP A 144 -31.84 22.65 6.91
C ASP A 144 -30.94 23.16 8.04
N THR A 145 -30.67 22.33 9.04
CA THR A 145 -29.81 22.68 10.19
C THR A 145 -28.36 22.24 10.00
N VAL A 146 -28.05 21.52 8.92
CA VAL A 146 -26.73 20.96 8.65
C VAL A 146 -26.03 21.74 7.55
N GLU A 147 -24.87 22.29 7.90
CA GLU A 147 -23.96 22.94 6.97
C GLU A 147 -22.75 22.02 6.73
N LEU A 148 -22.50 21.68 5.47
CA LEU A 148 -21.34 20.90 5.03
C LEU A 148 -20.43 21.80 4.19
N THR A 149 -19.20 21.99 4.66
CA THR A 149 -18.15 22.69 3.92
C THR A 149 -17.02 21.71 3.60
N LEU A 150 -16.75 21.53 2.32
CA LEU A 150 -15.67 20.65 1.84
C LEU A 150 -14.55 21.49 1.22
N THR A 151 -13.36 21.35 1.78
CA THR A 151 -12.10 21.84 1.22
C THR A 151 -11.31 20.66 0.65
N LYS A 152 -10.20 20.92 -0.05
CA LYS A 152 -9.37 19.86 -0.63
C LYS A 152 -8.86 18.86 0.41
N ASP A 153 -8.53 19.33 1.60
CA ASP A 153 -7.85 18.59 2.66
C ASP A 153 -8.68 18.47 3.94
N HIS A 154 -9.85 19.10 4.00
CA HIS A 154 -10.70 19.13 5.20
C HIS A 154 -12.18 19.01 4.85
N CYS A 155 -12.90 18.23 5.65
CA CYS A 155 -14.35 18.15 5.67
C CYS A 155 -14.86 18.74 6.99
N LEU A 156 -15.69 19.77 6.90
CA LEU A 156 -16.26 20.46 8.05
C LEU A 156 -17.77 20.30 8.04
N ILE A 157 -18.33 19.84 9.15
CA ILE A 157 -19.78 19.75 9.35
C ILE A 157 -20.14 20.55 10.57
N ASN A 158 -21.12 21.43 10.39
CA ASN A 158 -21.66 22.26 11.45
C ASN A 158 -23.17 22.04 11.51
N ALA A 159 -23.63 21.48 12.61
CA ALA A 159 -25.04 21.30 12.92
C ALA A 159 -25.39 22.04 14.22
N ARG A 160 -26.66 21.96 14.64
CA ARG A 160 -27.09 22.61 15.88
C ARG A 160 -26.43 21.99 17.10
N LYS A 161 -26.45 20.66 17.20
CA LYS A 161 -25.88 19.91 18.33
C LYS A 161 -24.50 19.35 18.05
N PHE A 162 -24.17 19.14 16.78
CA PHE A 162 -22.98 18.42 16.36
C PHE A 162 -22.02 19.31 15.59
N LYS A 163 -20.72 19.06 15.77
CA LYS A 163 -19.66 19.68 14.98
C LYS A 163 -18.62 18.62 14.67
N LEU A 164 -18.17 18.55 13.42
CA LEU A 164 -17.11 17.64 13.00
C LEU A 164 -16.12 18.40 12.13
N SER A 165 -14.84 18.33 12.51
CA SER A 165 -13.73 18.78 11.68
C SER A 165 -12.85 17.58 11.38
N LEU A 166 -12.90 17.11 10.14
CA LEU A 166 -12.19 15.90 9.72
C LEU A 166 -11.13 16.24 8.68
N PRO A 167 -9.83 16.08 8.99
CA PRO A 167 -8.78 16.14 7.97
C PRO A 167 -8.87 14.93 7.03
N LEU A 168 -8.76 15.19 5.73
CA LEU A 168 -8.76 14.17 4.70
C LEU A 168 -7.32 13.67 4.48
N PRO A 169 -7.11 12.35 4.34
CA PRO A 169 -5.78 11.78 4.14
C PRO A 169 -5.16 12.16 2.78
N HIS A 170 -6.01 12.42 1.79
CA HIS A 170 -5.65 12.77 0.43
C HIS A 170 -6.50 13.94 -0.05
N GLN A 171 -5.98 14.70 -1.00
CA GLN A 171 -6.71 15.84 -1.56
C GLN A 171 -7.94 15.35 -2.34
N CYS A 172 -9.10 15.90 -2.03
CA CYS A 172 -10.36 15.66 -2.73
C CYS A 172 -10.72 16.87 -3.60
N ASP A 173 -11.33 16.62 -4.76
CA ASP A 173 -11.87 17.68 -5.61
C ASP A 173 -13.31 18.00 -5.18
N PRO A 174 -13.57 19.19 -4.60
CA PRO A 174 -14.90 19.52 -4.09
C PRO A 174 -15.96 19.58 -5.21
N ASP A 175 -15.57 19.93 -6.43
CA ASP A 175 -16.47 20.03 -7.58
C ASP A 175 -16.98 18.66 -8.08
N LEU A 176 -16.20 17.59 -7.87
CA LEU A 176 -16.58 16.22 -8.23
C LEU A 176 -17.29 15.49 -7.08
N SER A 177 -17.19 16.03 -5.86
CA SER A 177 -17.80 15.46 -4.68
C SER A 177 -19.34 15.55 -4.72
N LYS A 178 -20.00 14.59 -4.08
CA LYS A 178 -21.47 14.57 -3.94
C LYS A 178 -21.82 14.27 -2.49
N ALA A 179 -22.76 15.03 -1.96
CA ALA A 179 -23.32 14.82 -0.63
C ALA A 179 -24.83 14.71 -0.72
N GLN A 180 -25.41 13.83 0.09
CA GLN A 180 -26.85 13.66 0.19
C GLN A 180 -27.23 13.48 1.65
N PHE A 181 -28.22 14.25 2.11
CA PHE A 181 -28.85 14.03 3.40
C PHE A 181 -29.93 12.96 3.24
N ILE A 182 -29.84 11.90 4.04
CA ILE A 182 -30.83 10.82 4.06
C ILE A 182 -31.58 10.96 5.38
N SER A 183 -32.89 11.21 5.29
CA SER A 183 -33.81 11.12 6.42
C SER A 183 -34.52 9.78 6.34
N ASP A 184 -34.66 9.11 7.48
CA ASP A 184 -35.51 7.93 7.63
C ASP A 184 -37.01 8.28 7.59
#